data_AF-A0A973FDJ9-F1
#
_entry.id   AF-A0A973FDJ9-F1
#
_cell.length_a   1.000
_cell.length_b   1.000
_cell.length_c   1.000
_cell.angle_alpha   90.00
_cell.angle_beta   90.00
_cell.angle_gamma   90.00
#
_symmetry.space_group_name_H-M   'P 1'
#
loop_
_entity.id
_entity.type
_entity.pdbx_description
1 polymer ?
#
loop_
_entity_poly.entity_id
_entity_poly.type
_entity_poly.pdbx_seq_one_letter_code
_entity_poly.pdbx_strand_id
1 'polypeptide(L)'
;MMSGRITVAGLGSGSDSMMTPQVLEAIISADAVVGYTGYIKSIEHLIPDSVQTVATGMTGEMQRAEQAFALASEGRHVVVVSSGDAGIYGMAPLILELHASGRWPDVTVEVLAGISAFQAAAARLGAPVSHDFCAISLSDLMTPWEVIEKRIEAAATADFVTAVYNPRSRDRYWQIHRFRELFLRHRSPATPVGIVRNVSRDDESVMLTTLGEFDPDSLDMFTVMLVGNSSTFFSGQRMITPRGYFSREEEDRSMAVGQSIMSGSFRTIAGLMKPDGRQIDERWAVMHTIHTTADFEMQELFHASPGAIRRWHDALTAGGATIITDVTMVQSGLRKVAMDRYGVTVHCFLHDPRVAELAKSAGITRSQAGMRLAAGEHPDALFVIGNAPTALLELASLLQRGGFAPMGVIGAPVGFVNVVESKHRLKAAAGATPIAVIEGRKGGSAIAATIVNAAFSLDEAEAMNPGCHV
;
A
#
# COMPACT_ATOMS: atom_id res chain seq x y z
N MET A 1 -6.03 -59.15 16.03
CA MET A 1 -5.16 -58.84 14.86
C MET A 1 -4.45 -57.55 15.18
N MET A 2 -3.15 -57.41 14.89
CA MET A 2 -2.51 -56.10 15.00
C MET A 2 -3.17 -55.17 13.96
N SER A 3 -3.72 -54.06 14.41
CA SER A 3 -4.24 -53.01 13.54
C SER A 3 -3.07 -52.38 12.78
N GLY A 4 -3.12 -52.37 11.45
CA GLY A 4 -2.09 -51.69 10.66
C GLY A 4 -2.19 -50.17 10.79
N ARG A 5 -1.14 -49.48 10.35
CA ARG A 5 -1.04 -48.02 10.48
C ARG A 5 -0.45 -47.38 9.23
N ILE A 6 -0.93 -46.19 8.90
CA ILE A 6 -0.37 -45.32 7.86
C ILE A 6 0.21 -44.07 8.52
N THR A 7 1.49 -43.83 8.28
CA THR A 7 2.17 -42.59 8.64
C THR A 7 2.34 -41.76 7.37
N VAL A 8 1.69 -40.60 7.26
CA VAL A 8 1.89 -39.68 6.13
C VAL A 8 2.99 -38.69 6.48
N ALA A 9 4.12 -38.76 5.79
CA ALA A 9 5.34 -38.08 6.19
C ALA A 9 5.82 -37.03 5.17
N GLY A 10 6.08 -35.81 5.66
CA GLY A 10 6.73 -34.75 4.90
C GLY A 10 8.26 -34.90 4.92
N LEU A 11 8.88 -35.16 3.77
CA LEU A 11 10.32 -35.39 3.64
C LEU A 11 11.18 -34.13 3.85
N GLY A 12 10.56 -32.95 3.88
CA GLY A 12 11.29 -31.68 3.79
C GLY A 12 11.55 -31.24 2.34
N SER A 13 12.21 -30.10 2.17
CA SER A 13 12.35 -29.42 0.87
C SER A 13 13.25 -30.16 -0.15
N GLY A 14 14.16 -31.01 0.31
CA GLY A 14 15.06 -31.73 -0.61
C GLY A 14 16.13 -32.58 0.07
N SER A 15 17.06 -31.95 0.77
CA SER A 15 18.19 -32.61 1.41
C SER A 15 17.79 -33.36 2.67
N ASP A 16 18.54 -34.42 2.99
CA ASP A 16 18.36 -35.22 4.21
C ASP A 16 18.38 -34.35 5.48
N SER A 17 19.17 -33.28 5.49
CA SER A 17 19.26 -32.33 6.61
C SER A 17 17.98 -31.52 6.85
N MET A 18 17.04 -31.51 5.88
CA MET A 18 15.73 -30.88 6.01
C MET A 18 14.64 -31.87 6.46
N MET A 19 14.99 -33.15 6.61
CA MET A 19 14.10 -34.17 7.13
C MET A 19 14.12 -34.14 8.67
N THR A 20 12.95 -34.28 9.29
CA THR A 20 12.88 -34.36 10.74
C THR A 20 13.32 -35.75 11.23
N PRO A 21 13.91 -35.87 12.43
CA PRO A 21 14.27 -37.18 12.98
C PRO A 21 13.07 -38.14 13.07
N GLN A 22 11.89 -37.62 13.36
CA GLN A 22 10.65 -38.41 13.45
C GLN A 22 10.25 -39.04 12.11
N VAL A 23 10.42 -38.30 11.01
CA VAL A 23 10.15 -38.83 9.65
C VAL A 23 11.17 -39.89 9.27
N LEU A 24 12.46 -39.67 9.58
CA LEU A 24 13.50 -40.64 9.33
C LEU A 24 13.26 -41.96 10.09
N GLU A 25 12.92 -41.87 11.37
CA GLU A 25 12.59 -43.04 12.19
C GLU A 25 11.37 -43.80 11.63
N ALA A 26 10.35 -43.08 11.17
CA ALA A 26 9.18 -43.69 10.53
C ALA A 26 9.57 -44.46 9.27
N ILE A 27 10.42 -43.88 8.40
CA ILE A 27 10.88 -44.54 7.16
C ILE A 27 11.68 -45.80 7.47
N ILE A 28 12.61 -45.75 8.43
CA ILE A 28 13.48 -46.88 8.78
C ILE A 28 12.69 -48.03 9.42
N SER A 29 11.65 -47.71 10.21
CA SER A 29 10.84 -48.70 10.92
C SER A 29 9.62 -49.21 10.14
N ALA A 30 9.39 -48.71 8.92
CA ALA A 30 8.25 -49.09 8.10
C ALA A 30 8.36 -50.52 7.55
N ASP A 31 7.23 -51.18 7.36
CA ASP A 31 7.17 -52.40 6.55
C ASP A 31 7.09 -52.08 5.05
N ALA A 32 6.50 -50.93 4.71
CA ALA A 32 6.43 -50.44 3.34
C ALA A 32 6.47 -48.91 3.24
N VAL A 33 7.14 -48.39 2.19
CA VAL A 33 7.17 -46.97 1.85
C VAL A 33 6.48 -46.75 0.50
N VAL A 34 5.50 -45.86 0.48
CA VAL A 34 4.66 -45.55 -0.69
C VAL A 34 4.87 -44.09 -1.09
N GLY A 35 5.14 -43.82 -2.37
CA GLY A 35 5.39 -42.45 -2.82
C GLY A 35 5.41 -42.26 -4.33
N TYR A 36 5.59 -41.01 -4.74
CA TYR A 36 5.92 -40.69 -6.13
C TYR A 36 7.35 -41.16 -6.44
N THR A 37 7.58 -41.72 -7.64
CA THR A 37 8.89 -42.27 -8.04
C THR A 37 10.06 -41.32 -7.78
N GLY A 38 9.89 -40.02 -8.02
CA GLY A 38 10.95 -39.04 -7.76
C GLY A 38 11.29 -38.88 -6.27
N TYR A 39 10.29 -38.99 -5.38
CA TYR A 39 10.50 -38.89 -3.94
C TYR A 39 11.14 -40.17 -3.37
N ILE A 40 10.67 -41.34 -3.82
CA ILE A 40 11.27 -42.62 -3.43
C ILE A 40 12.74 -42.66 -3.82
N LYS A 41 13.07 -42.25 -5.05
CA LYS A 41 14.46 -42.19 -5.52
C LYS A 41 15.33 -41.24 -4.68
N SER A 42 14.77 -40.13 -4.18
CA SER A 42 15.54 -39.18 -3.36
C SER A 42 15.86 -39.68 -1.95
N ILE A 43 15.18 -40.72 -1.47
CA ILE A 43 15.38 -41.28 -0.12
C ILE A 43 15.79 -42.75 -0.17
N GLU A 44 16.12 -43.28 -1.35
CA GLU A 44 16.40 -44.70 -1.56
C GLU A 44 17.52 -45.20 -0.64
N HIS A 45 18.53 -44.36 -0.39
CA HIS A 45 19.65 -44.66 0.51
C HIS A 45 19.26 -44.69 2.01
N LEU A 46 18.08 -44.21 2.37
CA LEU A 46 17.55 -44.21 3.74
C LEU A 46 16.59 -45.37 4.00
N ILE A 47 16.07 -46.00 2.95
CA ILE A 47 15.09 -47.09 3.05
C ILE A 47 15.87 -48.42 3.21
N PRO A 48 15.70 -49.16 4.31
CA PRO A 48 16.35 -50.46 4.47
C PRO A 48 15.89 -51.47 3.41
N ASP A 49 16.78 -52.37 2.97
CA ASP A 49 16.48 -53.40 1.95
C ASP A 49 15.29 -54.31 2.32
N SER A 50 14.97 -54.43 3.61
CA SER A 50 13.83 -55.21 4.11
C SER A 50 12.48 -54.53 3.89
N VAL A 51 12.45 -53.24 3.56
CA VAL A 51 11.23 -52.43 3.45
C VAL A 51 10.71 -52.46 2.02
N GLN A 52 9.43 -52.79 1.86
CA GLN A 52 8.81 -52.82 0.53
C GLN A 52 8.62 -51.40 -0.02
N THR A 53 9.12 -51.11 -1.21
CA THR A 53 8.88 -49.82 -1.88
C THR A 53 7.76 -49.92 -2.91
N VAL A 54 6.85 -48.94 -2.89
CA VAL A 54 5.77 -48.80 -3.86
C VAL A 54 5.83 -47.41 -4.46
N ALA A 55 6.12 -47.35 -5.77
CA ALA A 55 6.23 -46.10 -6.50
C ALA A 55 5.21 -46.03 -7.65
N THR A 56 4.64 -44.85 -7.88
CA THR A 56 3.78 -44.57 -9.05
C THR A 56 4.18 -43.23 -9.70
N GLY A 57 3.69 -42.99 -10.91
CA GLY A 57 3.86 -41.72 -11.64
C GLY A 57 3.06 -40.55 -11.07
N MET A 58 3.25 -39.35 -11.64
CA MET A 58 2.76 -38.09 -11.08
C MET A 58 1.22 -38.01 -10.93
N THR A 59 0.46 -38.61 -11.85
CA THR A 59 -1.03 -38.61 -11.86
C THR A 59 -1.67 -39.75 -11.06
N GLY A 60 -0.87 -40.52 -10.30
CA GLY A 60 -1.31 -41.71 -9.58
C GLY A 60 -1.69 -41.51 -8.10
N GLU A 61 -2.01 -40.29 -7.65
CA GLU A 61 -2.26 -39.99 -6.22
C GLU A 61 -3.30 -40.92 -5.59
N MET A 62 -4.46 -41.08 -6.23
CA MET A 62 -5.52 -41.98 -5.76
C MET A 62 -5.04 -43.43 -5.67
N GLN A 63 -4.33 -43.91 -6.69
CA GLN A 63 -3.79 -45.28 -6.72
C GLN A 63 -2.76 -45.49 -5.60
N ARG A 64 -1.89 -44.51 -5.33
CA ARG A 64 -0.94 -44.57 -4.19
C ARG A 64 -1.67 -44.71 -2.87
N ALA A 65 -2.70 -43.90 -2.68
CA ALA A 65 -3.45 -43.89 -1.44
C ALA A 65 -4.17 -45.23 -1.23
N GLU A 66 -4.86 -45.76 -2.25
CA GLU A 66 -5.51 -47.08 -2.16
C GLU A 66 -4.51 -48.22 -1.90
N GLN A 67 -3.34 -48.17 -2.54
CA GLN A 67 -2.29 -49.18 -2.30
C GLN A 67 -1.72 -49.11 -0.88
N ALA A 68 -1.58 -47.90 -0.31
CA ALA A 68 -1.16 -47.73 1.08
C ALA A 68 -2.17 -48.33 2.05
N PHE A 69 -3.47 -48.11 1.83
CA PHE A 69 -4.52 -48.74 2.64
C PHE A 69 -4.60 -50.26 2.46
N ALA A 70 -4.40 -50.77 1.25
CA ALA A 70 -4.36 -52.21 1.02
C ALA A 70 -3.25 -52.88 1.84
N LEU A 71 -2.04 -52.32 1.82
CA LEU A 71 -0.91 -52.82 2.61
C LEU A 71 -1.15 -52.68 4.12
N ALA A 72 -1.67 -51.53 4.58
CA ALA A 72 -1.96 -51.32 6.00
C ALA A 72 -3.07 -52.26 6.51
N SER A 73 -4.03 -52.65 5.65
CA SER A 73 -5.08 -53.61 6.01
C SER A 73 -4.56 -55.03 6.29
N GLU A 74 -3.34 -55.32 5.83
CA GLU A 74 -2.63 -56.57 6.15
C GLU A 74 -1.94 -56.52 7.53
N GLY A 75 -2.12 -55.43 8.30
CA GLY A 75 -1.50 -55.23 9.61
C GLY A 75 -0.13 -54.55 9.55
N ARG A 76 0.28 -54.03 8.40
CA ARG A 76 1.59 -53.42 8.17
C ARG A 76 1.67 -51.96 8.64
N HIS A 77 2.87 -51.51 8.97
CA HIS A 77 3.24 -50.10 9.08
C HIS A 77 3.65 -49.55 7.72
N VAL A 78 2.81 -48.68 7.16
CA VAL A 78 3.03 -48.07 5.85
C VAL A 78 3.38 -46.59 6.01
N VAL A 79 4.45 -46.13 5.37
CA VAL A 79 4.81 -44.71 5.32
C VAL A 79 4.50 -44.15 3.94
N VAL A 80 3.61 -43.17 3.88
CA VAL A 80 3.27 -42.45 2.65
C VAL A 80 4.06 -41.14 2.59
N VAL A 81 4.96 -41.00 1.64
CA VAL A 81 5.89 -39.85 1.60
C VAL A 81 5.40 -38.73 0.67
N SER A 82 5.61 -37.48 1.09
CA SER A 82 5.39 -36.26 0.31
C SER A 82 6.60 -35.34 0.41
N SER A 83 6.94 -34.58 -0.63
CA SER A 83 7.96 -33.52 -0.50
C SER A 83 7.46 -32.36 0.34
N GLY A 84 8.36 -31.70 1.05
CA GLY A 84 8.01 -30.58 1.94
C GLY A 84 7.23 -31.08 3.14
N ASP A 85 6.07 -30.48 3.38
CA ASP A 85 5.11 -30.91 4.40
C ASP A 85 3.98 -31.71 3.76
N ALA A 86 3.56 -32.82 4.39
CA ALA A 86 2.53 -33.69 3.82
C ALA A 86 1.13 -33.05 3.76
N GLY A 87 0.86 -32.04 4.58
CA GLY A 87 -0.40 -31.28 4.59
C GLY A 87 -0.44 -30.11 3.61
N ILE A 88 0.70 -29.66 3.09
CA ILE A 88 0.77 -28.52 2.17
C ILE A 88 0.88 -29.03 0.73
N TYR A 89 -0.26 -29.12 0.05
CA TYR A 89 -0.36 -29.65 -1.33
C TYR A 89 0.27 -31.04 -1.50
N GLY A 90 0.23 -31.86 -0.44
CA GLY A 90 0.78 -33.23 -0.37
C GLY A 90 -0.29 -34.30 -0.22
N MET A 91 0.11 -35.50 0.23
CA MET A 91 -0.76 -36.68 0.31
C MET A 91 -1.67 -36.74 1.55
N ALA A 92 -1.42 -35.94 2.59
CA ALA A 92 -2.17 -36.07 3.85
C ALA A 92 -3.68 -35.80 3.70
N PRO A 93 -4.14 -34.77 2.96
CA PRO A 93 -5.57 -34.55 2.74
C PRO A 93 -6.25 -35.76 2.11
N LEU A 94 -5.67 -36.31 1.02
CA LEU A 94 -6.24 -37.46 0.31
C LEU A 94 -6.30 -38.72 1.18
N ILE A 95 -5.23 -39.01 1.94
CA ILE A 95 -5.22 -40.18 2.85
C ILE A 95 -6.29 -40.03 3.93
N LEU A 96 -6.43 -38.84 4.53
CA LEU A 96 -7.43 -38.58 5.56
C LEU A 96 -8.86 -38.61 5.01
N GLU A 97 -9.11 -38.08 3.81
CA GLU A 97 -10.41 -38.17 3.13
C GLU A 97 -10.81 -39.62 2.89
N LEU A 98 -9.87 -40.46 2.44
CA LEU A 98 -10.13 -41.89 2.23
C LEU A 98 -10.33 -42.64 3.54
N HIS A 99 -9.58 -42.31 4.58
CA HIS A 99 -9.82 -42.88 5.91
C HIS A 99 -11.22 -42.52 6.42
N ALA A 100 -11.62 -41.25 6.29
CA ALA A 100 -12.93 -40.75 6.69
C ALA A 100 -14.11 -41.39 5.93
N SER A 101 -13.87 -41.96 4.74
CA SER A 101 -14.89 -42.72 4.00
C SER A 101 -15.35 -44.01 4.71
N GLY A 102 -14.61 -44.49 5.71
CA GLY A 102 -14.94 -45.70 6.46
C GLY A 102 -14.60 -47.02 5.75
N ARG A 103 -13.94 -46.98 4.59
CA ARG A 103 -13.53 -48.18 3.83
C ARG A 103 -12.51 -49.05 4.57
N TRP A 104 -11.73 -48.47 5.50
CA TRP A 104 -10.67 -49.14 6.26
C TRP A 104 -10.72 -48.78 7.75
N PRO A 105 -11.72 -49.28 8.50
CA PRO A 105 -11.98 -48.87 9.88
C PRO A 105 -10.88 -49.31 10.87
N ASP A 106 -10.14 -50.37 10.54
CA ASP A 106 -9.11 -50.96 11.42
C ASP A 106 -7.69 -50.41 11.18
N VAL A 107 -7.53 -49.48 10.22
CA VAL A 107 -6.24 -48.84 9.91
C VAL A 107 -6.16 -47.49 10.62
N THR A 108 -5.11 -47.27 11.41
CA THR A 108 -4.86 -45.95 12.01
C THR A 108 -4.07 -45.05 11.07
N VAL A 109 -4.28 -43.73 11.16
CA VAL A 109 -3.57 -42.75 10.33
C VAL A 109 -2.96 -41.67 11.23
N GLU A 110 -1.68 -41.39 11.01
CA GLU A 110 -0.96 -40.26 11.62
C GLU A 110 -0.28 -39.42 10.54
N VAL A 111 -0.05 -38.13 10.81
CA VAL A 111 0.62 -37.20 9.90
C VAL A 111 1.85 -36.63 10.59
N LEU A 112 3.00 -36.72 9.93
CA LEU A 112 4.27 -36.17 10.40
C LEU A 112 4.64 -34.94 9.58
N ALA A 113 4.89 -33.84 10.29
CA ALA A 113 5.22 -32.56 9.69
C ALA A 113 6.61 -32.57 9.02
N GLY A 114 6.76 -31.76 7.98
CA GLY A 114 8.01 -31.55 7.26
C GLY A 114 8.29 -30.07 6.98
N ILE A 115 9.54 -29.73 6.67
CA ILE A 115 9.91 -28.36 6.29
C ILE A 115 9.43 -28.10 4.86
N SER A 116 8.41 -27.26 4.71
CA SER A 116 7.84 -26.95 3.39
C SER A 116 8.76 -26.03 2.58
N ALA A 117 8.63 -26.10 1.26
CA ALA A 117 9.49 -25.36 0.32
C ALA A 117 9.48 -23.84 0.56
N PHE A 118 8.35 -23.23 0.93
CA PHE A 118 8.29 -21.80 1.24
C PHE A 118 9.12 -21.43 2.48
N GLN A 119 9.17 -22.29 3.50
CA GLN A 119 9.94 -22.04 4.73
C GLN A 119 11.42 -22.09 4.42
N ALA A 120 11.85 -23.12 3.67
CA ALA A 120 13.23 -23.25 3.22
C ALA A 120 13.62 -22.08 2.30
N ALA A 121 12.76 -21.69 1.36
CA ALA A 121 12.98 -20.56 0.46
C ALA A 121 13.07 -19.24 1.24
N ALA A 122 12.17 -19.00 2.20
CA ALA A 122 12.21 -17.82 3.05
C ALA A 122 13.53 -17.72 3.83
N ALA A 123 14.05 -18.83 4.36
CA ALA A 123 15.34 -18.86 5.05
C ALA A 123 16.53 -18.54 4.11
N ARG A 124 16.45 -18.93 2.83
CA ARG A 124 17.45 -18.52 1.81
C ARG A 124 17.37 -17.03 1.52
N LEU A 125 16.16 -16.52 1.35
CA LEU A 125 15.92 -15.11 1.05
C LEU A 125 16.20 -14.18 2.22
N GLY A 126 16.04 -14.62 3.47
CA GLY A 126 16.19 -13.78 4.67
C GLY A 126 15.02 -13.95 5.62
N ALA A 127 14.14 -12.97 5.69
CA ALA A 127 12.94 -13.00 6.53
C ALA A 127 11.69 -12.41 5.82
N PRO A 128 11.31 -12.92 4.63
CA PRO A 128 10.17 -12.38 3.88
C PRO A 128 8.81 -12.71 4.51
N VAL A 129 8.68 -13.81 5.26
CA VAL A 129 7.41 -14.32 5.83
C VAL A 129 7.25 -13.98 7.33
N SER A 130 7.80 -12.86 7.79
CA SER A 130 7.78 -12.45 9.20
C SER A 130 6.44 -11.84 9.65
N HIS A 131 5.57 -11.51 8.70
CA HIS A 131 4.23 -10.95 8.90
C HIS A 131 3.18 -11.92 8.32
N ASP A 132 1.91 -11.53 8.42
CA ASP A 132 0.77 -12.20 7.77
C ASP A 132 1.12 -12.63 6.34
N PHE A 133 0.99 -13.93 6.10
CA PHE A 133 1.30 -14.56 4.83
C PHE A 133 0.22 -15.56 4.43
N CYS A 134 0.16 -15.85 3.14
CA CYS A 134 -0.63 -16.95 2.60
C CYS A 134 0.18 -17.78 1.60
N ALA A 135 -0.26 -19.00 1.34
CA ALA A 135 0.29 -19.86 0.29
C ALA A 135 -0.79 -20.17 -0.74
N ILE A 136 -0.51 -19.94 -2.02
CA ILE A 136 -1.44 -20.16 -3.13
C ILE A 136 -0.79 -21.09 -4.14
N SER A 137 -1.46 -22.18 -4.50
CA SER A 137 -1.08 -22.99 -5.66
C SER A 137 -1.73 -22.47 -6.93
N LEU A 138 -0.96 -22.37 -8.02
CA LEU A 138 -1.49 -22.04 -9.35
C LEU A 138 -1.93 -23.27 -10.15
N SER A 139 -2.07 -24.43 -9.50
CA SER A 139 -2.57 -25.64 -10.14
C SER A 139 -4.09 -25.66 -10.16
N ASP A 140 -4.67 -25.54 -11.35
CA ASP A 140 -6.11 -25.57 -11.63
C ASP A 140 -6.67 -26.96 -11.93
N LEU A 141 -5.85 -28.02 -11.84
CA LEU A 141 -6.25 -29.40 -12.16
C LEU A 141 -7.49 -29.89 -11.39
N MET A 142 -7.57 -29.57 -10.09
CA MET A 142 -8.67 -29.96 -9.20
C MET A 142 -9.39 -28.75 -8.58
N THR A 143 -8.95 -27.53 -8.90
CA THR A 143 -9.52 -26.28 -8.37
C THR A 143 -9.87 -25.38 -9.53
N PRO A 144 -11.14 -24.99 -9.70
CA PRO A 144 -11.54 -24.05 -10.76
C PRO A 144 -10.72 -22.75 -10.70
N TRP A 145 -10.29 -22.26 -11.86
CA TRP A 145 -9.44 -21.08 -11.96
C TRP A 145 -10.06 -19.86 -11.28
N GLU A 146 -11.38 -19.70 -11.36
CA GLU A 146 -12.12 -18.59 -10.76
C GLU A 146 -11.93 -18.53 -9.23
N VAL A 147 -11.76 -19.67 -8.58
CA VAL A 147 -11.47 -19.75 -7.14
C VAL A 147 -10.03 -19.33 -6.86
N ILE A 148 -9.08 -19.74 -7.71
CA ILE A 148 -7.67 -19.35 -7.61
C ILE A 148 -7.52 -17.84 -7.82
N GLU A 149 -8.15 -17.29 -8.86
CA GLU A 149 -8.17 -15.86 -9.16
C GLU A 149 -8.72 -15.04 -7.98
N LYS A 150 -9.84 -15.46 -7.38
CA LYS A 150 -10.38 -14.84 -6.17
C LYS A 150 -9.38 -14.84 -5.00
N ARG A 151 -8.61 -15.92 -4.81
CA ARG A 151 -7.58 -16.01 -3.76
C ARG A 151 -6.41 -15.08 -4.04
N ILE A 152 -5.99 -14.98 -5.31
CA ILE A 152 -4.92 -14.08 -5.77
C ILE A 152 -5.33 -12.62 -5.50
N GLU A 153 -6.53 -12.21 -5.94
CA GLU A 153 -7.03 -10.85 -5.71
C GLU A 153 -7.17 -10.54 -4.22
N ALA A 154 -7.67 -11.49 -3.42
CA ALA A 154 -7.80 -11.31 -1.98
C ALA A 154 -6.44 -11.13 -1.30
N ALA A 155 -5.43 -11.95 -1.64
CA ALA A 155 -4.09 -11.83 -1.10
C ALA A 155 -3.43 -10.50 -1.49
N ALA A 156 -3.58 -10.11 -2.76
CA ALA A 156 -3.08 -8.85 -3.29
C ALA A 156 -3.81 -7.63 -2.73
N THR A 157 -5.09 -7.71 -2.40
CA THR A 157 -5.82 -6.59 -1.80
C THR A 157 -5.50 -6.46 -0.31
N ALA A 158 -5.46 -7.57 0.42
CA ALA A 158 -5.43 -7.61 1.87
C ALA A 158 -4.02 -7.61 2.49
N ASP A 159 -3.02 -7.04 1.83
CA ASP A 159 -1.72 -6.82 2.49
C ASP A 159 -0.73 -8.03 2.51
N PHE A 160 -1.11 -9.21 2.00
CA PHE A 160 -0.43 -10.46 2.39
C PHE A 160 0.90 -10.70 1.66
N VAL A 161 1.92 -11.15 2.41
CA VAL A 161 3.06 -11.86 1.82
C VAL A 161 2.54 -13.15 1.19
N THR A 162 2.92 -13.45 -0.05
CA THR A 162 2.32 -14.56 -0.80
C THR A 162 3.38 -15.55 -1.29
N ALA A 163 3.30 -16.79 -0.81
CA ALA A 163 4.06 -17.93 -1.33
C ALA A 163 3.30 -18.59 -2.48
N VAL A 164 3.89 -18.60 -3.66
CA VAL A 164 3.30 -19.16 -4.88
C VAL A 164 3.89 -20.55 -5.14
N TYR A 165 3.02 -21.55 -5.06
CA TYR A 165 3.32 -22.95 -5.33
C TYR A 165 2.86 -23.38 -6.72
N ASN A 166 3.55 -24.36 -7.29
CA ASN A 166 3.24 -24.90 -8.62
C ASN A 166 3.10 -23.81 -9.69
N PRO A 167 4.03 -22.82 -9.75
CA PRO A 167 3.83 -21.59 -10.50
C PRO A 167 3.73 -21.85 -12.02
N ARG A 168 4.45 -22.88 -12.50
CA ARG A 168 4.50 -23.21 -13.93
C ARG A 168 4.72 -24.70 -14.17
N SER A 169 4.16 -25.21 -15.26
CA SER A 169 4.48 -26.53 -15.85
C SER A 169 4.29 -26.46 -17.37
N ARG A 170 4.43 -27.59 -18.07
CA ARG A 170 4.19 -27.65 -19.52
C ARG A 170 2.77 -27.18 -19.89
N ASP A 171 1.77 -27.64 -19.15
CA ASP A 171 0.36 -27.38 -19.44
C ASP A 171 -0.16 -26.15 -18.66
N ARG A 172 0.55 -25.75 -17.59
CA ARG A 172 0.27 -24.54 -16.78
C ARG A 172 1.30 -23.45 -17.07
N TYR A 173 1.15 -22.73 -18.18
CA TYR A 173 2.09 -21.68 -18.59
C TYR A 173 1.53 -20.26 -18.43
N TRP A 174 0.21 -20.07 -18.48
CA TRP A 174 -0.44 -18.76 -18.51
C TRP A 174 -0.87 -18.25 -17.13
N GLN A 175 -1.07 -19.15 -16.16
CA GLN A 175 -1.58 -18.84 -14.82
C GLN A 175 -0.69 -17.85 -14.07
N ILE A 176 0.63 -17.97 -14.23
CA ILE A 176 1.59 -17.05 -13.60
C ILE A 176 1.59 -15.66 -14.24
N HIS A 177 1.32 -15.55 -15.54
CA HIS A 177 1.11 -14.28 -16.22
C HIS A 177 -0.15 -13.59 -15.67
N ARG A 178 -1.24 -14.36 -15.52
CA ARG A 178 -2.48 -13.86 -14.91
C ARG A 178 -2.31 -13.47 -13.44
N PHE A 179 -1.55 -14.25 -12.67
CA PHE A 179 -1.18 -13.91 -11.29
C PHE A 179 -0.50 -12.54 -11.22
N ARG A 180 0.51 -12.30 -12.07
CA ARG A 180 1.24 -11.04 -12.13
C ARG A 180 0.33 -9.87 -12.48
N GLU A 181 -0.54 -10.03 -13.49
CA GLU A 181 -1.51 -9.01 -13.88
C GLU A 181 -2.41 -8.60 -12.72
N LEU A 182 -2.96 -9.58 -11.99
CA LEU A 182 -3.86 -9.34 -10.86
C LEU A 182 -3.14 -8.67 -9.69
N PHE A 183 -1.92 -9.10 -9.36
CA PHE A 183 -1.12 -8.47 -8.31
C PHE A 183 -0.79 -7.01 -8.66
N LEU A 184 -0.43 -6.71 -9.91
CA LEU A 184 -0.09 -5.35 -10.35
C LEU A 184 -1.28 -4.36 -10.29
N ARG A 185 -2.52 -4.83 -10.17
CA ARG A 185 -3.69 -3.97 -9.94
C ARG A 185 -3.75 -3.40 -8.51
N HIS A 186 -3.09 -4.06 -7.56
CA HIS A 186 -3.19 -3.74 -6.12
C HIS A 186 -1.82 -3.52 -5.45
N ARG A 187 -0.72 -3.84 -6.13
CA ARG A 187 0.65 -3.76 -5.62
C ARG A 187 1.54 -2.97 -6.55
N SER A 188 2.50 -2.27 -5.96
CA SER A 188 3.52 -1.54 -6.71
C SER A 188 4.34 -2.51 -7.58
N PRO A 189 4.69 -2.15 -8.83
CA PRO A 189 5.65 -2.90 -9.63
C PRO A 189 7.00 -3.12 -8.92
N ALA A 190 7.39 -2.23 -8.01
CA ALA A 190 8.62 -2.34 -7.23
C ALA A 190 8.53 -3.31 -6.04
N THR A 191 7.39 -3.96 -5.81
CA THR A 191 7.20 -4.92 -4.71
C THR A 191 8.26 -6.02 -4.79
N PRO A 192 9.06 -6.27 -3.73
CA PRO A 192 10.09 -7.29 -3.74
C PRO A 192 9.54 -8.69 -4.00
N VAL A 193 10.23 -9.43 -4.88
CA VAL A 193 9.94 -10.81 -5.21
C VAL A 193 11.21 -11.64 -5.08
N GLY A 194 11.13 -12.74 -4.33
CA GLY A 194 12.19 -13.74 -4.24
C GLY A 194 11.77 -15.03 -4.93
N ILE A 195 12.58 -15.52 -5.85
CA ILE A 195 12.35 -16.76 -6.58
C ILE A 195 13.43 -17.74 -6.17
N VAL A 196 13.03 -18.92 -5.68
CA VAL A 196 13.96 -19.97 -5.29
C VAL A 196 13.60 -21.26 -6.03
N ARG A 197 14.55 -21.76 -6.81
CA ARG A 197 14.43 -23.01 -7.56
C ARG A 197 15.24 -24.10 -6.89
N ASN A 198 14.72 -25.33 -6.86
CA ASN A 198 15.40 -26.50 -6.29
C ASN A 198 15.88 -26.27 -4.84
N VAL A 199 15.06 -25.60 -4.03
CA VAL A 199 15.46 -25.28 -2.66
C VAL A 199 15.83 -26.53 -1.87
N SER A 200 17.02 -26.51 -1.27
CA SER A 200 17.66 -27.61 -0.54
C SER A 200 18.02 -28.83 -1.40
N ARG A 201 18.19 -28.67 -2.71
CA ARG A 201 18.62 -29.72 -3.64
C ARG A 201 19.83 -29.25 -4.45
N ASP A 202 20.41 -30.16 -5.21
CA ASP A 202 21.38 -29.81 -6.23
C ASP A 202 20.78 -28.82 -7.24
N ASP A 203 21.63 -27.94 -7.78
CA ASP A 203 21.23 -26.83 -8.66
C ASP A 203 20.23 -25.84 -8.03
N GLU A 204 20.29 -25.65 -6.69
CA GLU A 204 19.57 -24.57 -6.00
C GLU A 204 19.98 -23.22 -6.59
N SER A 205 18.98 -22.40 -6.94
CA SER A 205 19.21 -21.02 -7.35
C SER A 205 18.27 -20.06 -6.64
N VAL A 206 18.79 -18.88 -6.33
CA VAL A 206 18.06 -17.79 -5.65
C VAL A 206 18.14 -16.55 -6.53
N MET A 207 16.99 -15.97 -6.82
CA MET A 207 16.86 -14.72 -7.57
C MET A 207 16.05 -13.72 -6.77
N LEU A 208 16.59 -12.52 -6.61
CA LEU A 208 15.89 -11.35 -6.06
C LEU A 208 15.51 -10.44 -7.23
N THR A 209 14.25 -10.06 -7.30
CA THR A 209 13.68 -9.24 -8.38
C THR A 209 12.45 -8.49 -7.84
N THR A 210 11.65 -7.90 -8.72
CA THR A 210 10.45 -7.16 -8.36
C THR A 210 9.24 -7.70 -9.12
N LEU A 211 8.04 -7.41 -8.62
CA LEU A 211 6.77 -7.81 -9.24
C LEU A 211 6.64 -7.33 -10.70
N GLY A 212 7.21 -6.17 -11.01
CA GLY A 212 7.22 -5.56 -12.33
C GLY A 212 8.31 -6.08 -13.26
N GLU A 213 9.34 -6.76 -12.76
CA GLU A 213 10.53 -7.14 -13.55
C GLU A 213 10.71 -8.65 -13.70
N PHE A 214 10.15 -9.46 -12.81
CA PHE A 214 10.35 -10.91 -12.91
C PHE A 214 9.75 -11.46 -14.21
N ASP A 215 10.49 -12.37 -14.83
CA ASP A 215 10.04 -13.08 -16.04
C ASP A 215 9.21 -14.31 -15.64
N PRO A 216 7.89 -14.33 -15.93
CA PRO A 216 7.05 -15.48 -15.61
C PRO A 216 7.43 -16.76 -16.36
N ASP A 217 8.10 -16.64 -17.51
CA ASP A 217 8.52 -17.78 -18.33
C ASP A 217 9.81 -18.45 -17.81
N SER A 218 10.54 -17.78 -16.90
CA SER A 218 11.75 -18.32 -16.26
C SER A 218 11.48 -19.36 -15.17
N LEU A 219 10.22 -19.51 -14.74
CA LEU A 219 9.83 -20.36 -13.62
C LEU A 219 9.53 -21.78 -14.08
N ASP A 220 9.69 -22.76 -13.19
CA ASP A 220 9.34 -24.15 -13.48
C ASP A 220 8.63 -24.83 -12.30
N MET A 221 8.39 -26.14 -12.42
CA MET A 221 7.69 -26.90 -11.39
C MET A 221 8.50 -27.10 -10.09
N PHE A 222 9.79 -26.78 -10.10
CA PHE A 222 10.69 -26.86 -8.94
C PHE A 222 10.95 -25.48 -8.32
N THR A 223 10.18 -24.48 -8.73
CA THR A 223 10.31 -23.11 -8.26
C THR A 223 9.22 -22.79 -7.23
N VAL A 224 9.62 -22.12 -6.15
CA VAL A 224 8.72 -21.39 -5.24
C VAL A 224 9.04 -19.91 -5.34
N MET A 225 8.00 -19.09 -5.48
CA MET A 225 8.12 -17.63 -5.52
C MET A 225 7.49 -17.04 -4.26
N LEU A 226 8.18 -16.09 -3.62
CA LEU A 226 7.70 -15.33 -2.48
C LEU A 226 7.54 -13.86 -2.91
N VAL A 227 6.31 -13.37 -2.90
CA VAL A 227 5.98 -11.97 -3.16
C VAL A 227 5.83 -11.26 -1.82
N GLY A 228 6.60 -10.19 -1.63
CA GLY A 228 6.54 -9.35 -0.43
C GLY A 228 5.22 -8.60 -0.31
N ASN A 229 4.99 -8.03 0.87
CA ASN A 229 3.92 -7.06 1.08
C ASN A 229 4.42 -5.62 0.85
N SER A 230 3.56 -4.63 1.09
CA SER A 230 3.85 -3.21 0.90
C SER A 230 5.02 -2.67 1.74
N SER A 231 5.40 -3.38 2.82
CA SER A 231 6.52 -3.02 3.71
C SER A 231 7.80 -3.82 3.47
N THR A 232 7.73 -4.87 2.65
CA THR A 232 8.90 -5.70 2.34
C THR A 232 9.94 -4.88 1.56
N PHE A 233 11.21 -5.05 1.89
CA PHE A 233 12.32 -4.39 1.21
C PHE A 233 13.53 -5.32 1.08
N PHE A 234 14.49 -4.93 0.24
CA PHE A 234 15.79 -5.59 0.15
C PHE A 234 16.84 -4.87 0.99
N SER A 235 17.65 -5.65 1.71
CA SER A 235 18.86 -5.17 2.41
C SER A 235 20.03 -6.04 1.99
N GLY A 236 20.84 -5.55 1.04
CA GLY A 236 21.84 -6.37 0.37
C GLY A 236 21.18 -7.54 -0.36
N GLN A 237 21.66 -8.76 -0.12
CA GLN A 237 21.10 -10.00 -0.68
C GLN A 237 19.98 -10.61 0.19
N ARG A 238 19.35 -9.81 1.06
CA ARG A 238 18.27 -10.27 1.95
C ARG A 238 16.96 -9.59 1.61
N MET A 239 15.88 -10.38 1.54
CA MET A 239 14.50 -9.91 1.49
C MET A 239 13.94 -9.91 2.92
N ILE A 240 13.45 -8.76 3.37
CA ILE A 240 13.03 -8.53 4.75
C ILE A 240 11.64 -7.92 4.75
N THR A 241 10.71 -8.57 5.44
CA THR A 241 9.47 -7.94 5.87
C THR A 241 9.68 -7.46 7.32
N PRO A 242 9.57 -6.17 7.61
CA PRO A 242 9.83 -5.66 8.95
C PRO A 242 8.77 -6.16 9.95
N ARG A 243 9.19 -6.48 11.18
CA ARG A 243 8.29 -6.87 12.28
C ARG A 243 7.54 -5.69 12.92
N GLY A 244 7.81 -4.46 12.47
CA GLY A 244 7.24 -3.24 13.04
C GLY A 244 8.08 -2.56 14.13
N TYR A 245 9.15 -3.18 14.65
CA TYR A 245 10.04 -2.52 15.64
C TYR A 245 10.76 -1.29 15.07
N PHE A 246 11.24 -1.43 13.84
CA PHE A 246 11.89 -0.39 13.07
C PHE A 246 10.91 0.12 12.01
N SER A 247 9.64 0.29 12.37
CA SER A 247 8.78 1.17 11.60
C SER A 247 9.56 2.49 11.42
N ARG A 248 9.36 3.17 10.29
CA ARG A 248 9.89 4.52 10.04
C ARG A 248 9.50 5.55 11.14
N GLU A 249 8.82 5.11 12.21
CA GLU A 249 8.60 5.79 13.47
C GLU A 249 9.90 6.06 14.26
N GLU A 250 10.99 5.28 14.09
CA GLU A 250 12.25 5.58 14.79
C GLU A 250 13.06 6.70 14.12
N GLU A 251 12.98 6.86 12.79
CA GLU A 251 13.45 8.09 12.12
C GLU A 251 12.53 9.29 12.45
N ASP A 252 11.21 9.06 12.55
CA ASP A 252 10.21 10.05 12.98
C ASP A 252 10.32 10.44 14.47
N ARG A 253 10.94 9.62 15.34
CA ARG A 253 11.19 9.97 16.76
C ARG A 253 12.27 11.03 16.93
N SER A 254 13.06 11.33 15.90
CA SER A 254 13.93 12.51 15.88
C SER A 254 13.15 13.82 15.63
N MET A 255 11.91 13.72 15.15
CA MET A 255 11.00 14.84 14.96
C MET A 255 9.94 14.89 16.07
N ALA A 256 9.60 16.10 16.53
CA ALA A 256 8.66 16.30 17.62
C ALA A 256 7.31 15.61 17.31
N VAL A 257 6.73 14.91 18.30
CA VAL A 257 5.49 14.09 18.22
C VAL A 257 4.33 14.67 17.39
N GLY A 258 4.21 16.00 17.27
CA GLY A 258 3.21 16.65 16.41
C GLY A 258 3.47 16.50 14.90
N GLN A 259 4.72 16.42 14.47
CA GLN A 259 5.12 16.35 13.07
C GLN A 259 4.90 14.94 12.49
N SER A 260 5.08 13.88 13.29
CA SER A 260 4.83 12.49 12.86
C SER A 260 3.35 12.18 12.66
N ILE A 261 2.46 12.73 13.50
CA ILE A 261 0.99 12.62 13.33
C ILE A 261 0.53 13.33 12.05
N MET A 262 1.09 14.51 11.77
CA MET A 262 0.77 15.28 10.58
C MET A 262 1.24 14.53 9.31
N SER A 263 2.46 14.03 9.29
CA SER A 263 3.01 13.24 8.17
C SER A 263 2.22 11.94 7.92
N GLY A 264 1.80 11.23 8.98
CA GLY A 264 0.91 10.08 8.89
C GLY A 264 -0.46 10.43 8.30
N SER A 265 -1.03 11.56 8.74
CA SER A 265 -2.31 12.06 8.22
C SER A 265 -2.23 12.39 6.74
N PHE A 266 -1.17 13.08 6.29
CA PHE A 266 -0.99 13.42 4.88
C PHE A 266 -0.77 12.19 3.99
N ARG A 267 -0.03 11.18 4.45
CA ARG A 267 0.09 9.91 3.72
C ARG A 267 -1.27 9.21 3.54
N THR A 268 -2.07 9.19 4.59
CA THR A 268 -3.42 8.60 4.56
C THR A 268 -4.32 9.36 3.58
N ILE A 269 -4.32 10.69 3.64
CA ILE A 269 -5.07 11.53 2.70
C ILE A 269 -4.61 11.27 1.26
N ALA A 270 -3.29 11.25 1.00
CA ALA A 270 -2.75 11.03 -0.34
C ALA A 270 -3.16 9.68 -0.94
N GLY A 271 -3.26 8.62 -0.13
CA GLY A 271 -3.71 7.29 -0.57
C GLY A 271 -5.22 7.17 -0.80
N LEU A 272 -6.03 8.05 -0.19
CA LEU A 272 -7.49 8.07 -0.34
C LEU A 272 -7.99 9.09 -1.38
N MET A 273 -7.16 10.08 -1.73
CA MET A 273 -7.46 11.03 -2.80
C MET A 273 -7.61 10.33 -4.15
N LYS A 274 -8.51 10.83 -4.98
CA LYS A 274 -8.65 10.35 -6.36
C LYS A 274 -7.38 10.71 -7.15
N PRO A 275 -6.88 9.85 -8.04
CA PRO A 275 -5.81 10.24 -8.95
C PRO A 275 -6.28 11.40 -9.84
N ASP A 276 -5.51 12.48 -9.90
CA ASP A 276 -5.72 13.59 -10.83
C ASP A 276 -4.38 14.12 -11.36
N GLY A 277 -4.43 14.93 -12.42
CA GLY A 277 -3.25 15.49 -13.08
C GLY A 277 -2.72 16.77 -12.45
N ARG A 278 -3.07 17.08 -11.19
CA ARG A 278 -2.67 18.33 -10.54
C ARG A 278 -1.17 18.35 -10.26
N GLN A 279 -0.60 19.56 -10.29
CA GLN A 279 0.81 19.77 -9.94
C GLN A 279 1.02 19.57 -8.44
N ILE A 280 2.26 19.30 -8.02
CA ILE A 280 2.61 18.99 -6.63
C ILE A 280 2.18 20.08 -5.66
N ASP A 281 2.29 21.36 -6.06
CA ASP A 281 1.97 22.51 -5.23
C ASP A 281 0.46 22.65 -5.02
N GLU A 282 -0.32 22.45 -6.08
CA GLU A 282 -1.77 22.40 -6.00
C GLU A 282 -2.26 21.19 -5.20
N ARG A 283 -1.71 20.00 -5.46
CA ARG A 283 -2.03 18.77 -4.72
C ARG A 283 -1.73 18.92 -3.22
N TRP A 284 -0.62 19.57 -2.88
CA TRP A 284 -0.25 19.87 -1.50
C TRP A 284 -1.28 20.77 -0.80
N ALA A 285 -1.71 21.85 -1.47
CA ALA A 285 -2.76 22.72 -0.94
C ALA A 285 -4.08 21.97 -0.76
N VAL A 286 -4.47 21.11 -1.71
CA VAL A 286 -5.67 20.25 -1.58
C VAL A 286 -5.57 19.34 -0.36
N MET A 287 -4.46 18.62 -0.20
CA MET A 287 -4.23 17.75 0.95
C MET A 287 -4.37 18.50 2.28
N HIS A 288 -3.81 19.72 2.34
CA HIS A 288 -3.93 20.61 3.49
C HIS A 288 -5.40 20.98 3.78
N THR A 289 -6.19 21.31 2.75
CA THR A 289 -7.63 21.60 2.94
C THR A 289 -8.42 20.37 3.41
N ILE A 290 -8.13 19.18 2.89
CA ILE A 290 -8.74 17.92 3.35
C ILE A 290 -8.35 17.65 4.80
N HIS A 291 -7.07 17.80 5.16
CA HIS A 291 -6.60 17.60 6.53
C HIS A 291 -7.31 18.52 7.52
N THR A 292 -7.54 19.77 7.13
CA THR A 292 -8.20 20.77 7.98
C THR A 292 -9.69 20.50 8.18
N THR A 293 -10.33 19.81 7.24
CA THR A 293 -11.81 19.66 7.19
C THR A 293 -12.28 18.22 7.37
N ALA A 294 -11.38 17.25 7.26
CA ALA A 294 -11.67 15.83 7.06
C ALA A 294 -12.65 15.56 5.91
N ASP A 295 -12.64 16.41 4.87
CA ASP A 295 -13.62 16.39 3.78
C ASP A 295 -12.93 16.23 2.42
N PHE A 296 -13.05 15.05 1.82
CA PHE A 296 -12.48 14.76 0.50
C PHE A 296 -13.18 15.49 -0.65
N GLU A 297 -14.37 16.08 -0.43
CA GLU A 297 -15.01 16.94 -1.43
C GLU A 297 -14.14 18.17 -1.75
N MET A 298 -13.22 18.57 -0.86
CA MET A 298 -12.27 19.65 -1.14
C MET A 298 -11.43 19.39 -2.39
N GLN A 299 -11.15 18.14 -2.75
CA GLN A 299 -10.42 17.82 -3.98
C GLN A 299 -11.19 18.27 -5.25
N GLU A 300 -12.50 18.12 -5.25
CA GLU A 300 -13.37 18.54 -6.36
C GLU A 300 -13.58 20.06 -6.36
N LEU A 301 -13.70 20.65 -5.16
CA LEU A 301 -13.98 22.08 -5.01
C LEU A 301 -12.74 22.97 -5.15
N PHE A 302 -11.53 22.44 -4.99
CA PHE A 302 -10.32 23.25 -5.04
C PHE A 302 -9.96 23.62 -6.49
N HIS A 303 -9.83 24.92 -6.74
CA HIS A 303 -9.40 25.48 -8.00
C HIS A 303 -8.27 26.48 -7.76
N ALA A 304 -7.11 26.29 -8.39
CA ALA A 304 -6.04 27.29 -8.38
C ALA A 304 -5.55 27.61 -9.80
N SER A 305 -5.04 28.84 -9.99
CA SER A 305 -4.27 29.15 -11.21
C SER A 305 -3.00 28.28 -11.24
N PRO A 306 -2.55 27.83 -12.43
CA PRO A 306 -1.33 27.03 -12.53
C PRO A 306 -0.12 27.69 -11.85
N GLY A 307 0.55 26.95 -10.95
CA GLY A 307 1.69 27.41 -10.17
C GLY A 307 1.40 28.51 -9.15
N ALA A 308 0.14 28.78 -8.80
CA ALA A 308 -0.20 29.83 -7.83
C ALA A 308 0.43 29.57 -6.47
N ILE A 309 0.33 28.34 -5.96
CA ILE A 309 0.85 27.96 -4.65
C ILE A 309 2.38 28.08 -4.63
N ARG A 310 3.06 27.61 -5.69
CA ARG A 310 4.52 27.78 -5.82
C ARG A 310 4.94 29.25 -5.85
N ARG A 311 4.27 30.11 -6.64
CA ARG A 311 4.59 31.54 -6.67
C ARG A 311 4.43 32.21 -5.31
N TRP A 312 3.41 31.81 -4.53
CA TRP A 312 3.24 32.31 -3.18
C TRP A 312 4.28 31.76 -2.22
N HIS A 313 4.67 30.50 -2.35
CA HIS A 313 5.79 29.95 -1.61
C HIS A 313 7.05 30.78 -1.84
N ASP A 314 7.46 30.97 -3.09
CA ASP A 314 8.68 31.73 -3.46
C ASP A 314 8.65 33.16 -2.90
N ALA A 315 7.51 33.84 -3.01
CA ALA A 315 7.36 35.21 -2.52
C ALA A 315 7.33 35.32 -0.98
N LEU A 316 6.67 34.37 -0.30
CA LEU A 316 6.59 34.35 1.16
C LEU A 316 7.95 33.98 1.79
N THR A 317 8.72 33.07 1.17
CA THR A 317 10.02 32.62 1.70
C THR A 317 11.19 33.52 1.33
N ALA A 318 11.09 34.29 0.23
CA ALA A 318 12.02 35.38 -0.09
C ALA A 318 12.04 36.48 1.01
N GLY A 319 10.94 36.59 1.76
CA GLY A 319 10.81 37.38 2.97
C GLY A 319 10.27 38.80 2.76
N GLY A 320 9.72 39.38 3.83
CA GLY A 320 9.16 40.74 3.83
C GLY A 320 7.80 40.90 3.15
N ALA A 321 7.17 39.80 2.74
CA ALA A 321 5.84 39.82 2.13
C ALA A 321 4.76 40.30 3.10
N THR A 322 3.67 40.85 2.55
CA THR A 322 2.49 41.29 3.30
C THR A 322 1.28 40.43 2.98
N ILE A 323 0.53 40.01 4.00
CA ILE A 323 -0.74 39.29 3.88
C ILE A 323 -1.87 40.16 4.41
N ILE A 324 -2.93 40.32 3.61
CA ILE A 324 -4.17 41.01 4.01
C ILE A 324 -5.27 39.98 4.23
N THR A 325 -5.94 40.05 5.38
CA THR A 325 -7.05 39.15 5.71
C THR A 325 -8.37 39.90 5.87
N ASP A 326 -9.50 39.30 5.48
CA ASP A 326 -10.83 39.89 5.67
C ASP A 326 -11.31 39.88 7.12
N VAL A 327 -10.92 38.86 7.87
CA VAL A 327 -11.29 38.67 9.28
C VAL A 327 -10.09 38.20 10.10
N THR A 328 -10.08 38.57 11.38
CA THR A 328 -9.02 38.21 12.33
C THR A 328 -8.85 36.71 12.54
N MET A 329 -9.91 35.91 12.34
CA MET A 329 -9.82 34.45 12.44
C MET A 329 -8.90 33.82 11.39
N VAL A 330 -8.80 34.41 10.19
CA VAL A 330 -7.83 33.95 9.18
C VAL A 330 -6.42 34.20 9.69
N GLN A 331 -6.17 35.42 10.19
CA GLN A 331 -4.87 35.81 10.76
C GLN A 331 -4.45 34.88 11.91
N SER A 332 -5.36 34.49 12.80
CA SER A 332 -5.04 33.56 13.89
C SER A 332 -4.70 32.14 13.44
N GLY A 333 -5.13 31.75 12.23
CA GLY A 333 -4.85 30.43 11.66
C GLY A 333 -3.51 30.33 10.95
N LEU A 334 -2.80 31.45 10.74
CA LEU A 334 -1.50 31.46 10.07
C LEU A 334 -0.37 31.00 11.00
N ARG A 335 0.58 30.21 10.48
CA ARG A 335 1.71 29.69 11.24
C ARG A 335 2.65 30.83 11.68
N LYS A 336 2.51 31.29 12.93
CA LYS A 336 3.33 32.37 13.51
C LYS A 336 4.84 32.14 13.36
N VAL A 337 5.31 30.92 13.61
CA VAL A 337 6.72 30.55 13.46
C VAL A 337 7.24 30.76 12.03
N ALA A 338 6.42 30.47 11.01
CA ALA A 338 6.79 30.69 9.61
C ALA A 338 6.79 32.18 9.27
N MET A 339 5.79 32.93 9.74
CA MET A 339 5.72 34.38 9.53
C MET A 339 6.91 35.09 10.17
N ASP A 340 7.26 34.77 11.42
CA ASP A 340 8.39 35.34 12.13
C ASP A 340 9.72 34.98 11.44
N ARG A 341 9.86 33.74 10.94
CA ARG A 341 11.06 33.27 10.22
C ARG A 341 11.35 34.07 8.95
N TYR A 342 10.32 34.36 8.16
CA TYR A 342 10.47 35.04 6.86
C TYR A 342 10.14 36.54 6.93
N GLY A 343 9.83 37.08 8.12
CA GLY A 343 9.48 38.50 8.28
C GLY A 343 8.19 38.88 7.55
N VAL A 344 7.23 37.96 7.44
CA VAL A 344 5.94 38.22 6.79
C VAL A 344 5.04 39.00 7.74
N THR A 345 4.47 40.10 7.25
CA THR A 345 3.53 40.92 8.02
C THR A 345 2.08 40.58 7.66
N VAL A 346 1.18 40.65 8.64
CA VAL A 346 -0.25 40.35 8.42
C VAL A 346 -1.12 41.46 8.98
N HIS A 347 -2.04 41.95 8.15
CA HIS A 347 -2.98 43.00 8.53
C HIS A 347 -4.43 42.56 8.30
N CYS A 348 -5.32 43.03 9.18
CA CYS A 348 -6.76 42.92 9.04
C CYS A 348 -7.39 44.30 9.25
N PHE A 349 -7.89 44.90 8.17
CA PHE A 349 -8.44 46.26 8.20
C PHE A 349 -9.88 46.33 8.73
N LEU A 350 -10.51 45.20 9.06
CA LEU A 350 -11.93 45.15 9.45
C LEU A 350 -12.29 46.07 10.63
N HIS A 351 -11.33 46.30 11.53
CA HIS A 351 -11.47 47.15 12.72
C HIS A 351 -10.70 48.47 12.62
N ASP A 352 -10.15 48.82 11.45
CA ASP A 352 -9.50 50.11 11.24
C ASP A 352 -10.54 51.24 11.40
N PRO A 353 -10.26 52.29 12.20
CA PRO A 353 -11.19 53.41 12.40
C PRO A 353 -11.69 54.06 11.10
N ARG A 354 -10.86 54.08 10.05
CA ARG A 354 -11.17 54.67 8.74
C ARG A 354 -12.19 53.85 7.96
N VAL A 355 -12.28 52.55 8.22
CA VAL A 355 -13.18 51.63 7.50
C VAL A 355 -14.66 51.91 7.81
N ALA A 356 -14.99 52.29 9.04
CA ALA A 356 -16.36 52.62 9.40
C ALA A 356 -16.87 53.86 8.65
N GLU A 357 -16.03 54.88 8.53
CA GLU A 357 -16.35 56.11 7.79
C GLU A 357 -16.45 55.83 6.28
N LEU A 358 -15.48 55.12 5.70
CA LEU A 358 -15.48 54.77 4.28
C LEU A 358 -16.67 53.88 3.90
N ALA A 359 -17.03 52.90 4.74
CA ALA A 359 -18.20 52.05 4.53
C ALA A 359 -19.48 52.88 4.45
N LYS A 360 -19.64 53.86 5.35
CA LYS A 360 -20.80 54.74 5.40
C LYS A 360 -20.84 55.71 4.21
N SER A 361 -19.72 56.37 3.88
CA SER A 361 -19.67 57.38 2.82
C SER A 361 -19.81 56.78 1.42
N ALA A 362 -19.28 55.57 1.19
CA ALA A 362 -19.37 54.88 -0.09
C ALA A 362 -20.58 53.93 -0.21
N GLY A 363 -21.38 53.76 0.86
CA GLY A 363 -22.55 52.87 0.86
C GLY A 363 -22.21 51.39 0.67
N ILE A 364 -21.08 50.94 1.23
CA ILE A 364 -20.57 49.56 1.10
C ILE A 364 -20.41 48.88 2.47
N THR A 365 -20.21 47.57 2.48
CA THR A 365 -19.95 46.85 3.74
C THR A 365 -18.58 47.18 4.32
N ARG A 366 -18.39 47.01 5.64
CA ARG A 366 -17.09 47.18 6.30
C ARG A 366 -16.00 46.32 5.68
N SER A 367 -16.31 45.08 5.28
CA SER A 367 -15.34 44.20 4.64
C SER A 367 -14.92 44.70 3.24
N GLN A 368 -15.84 45.31 2.47
CA GLN A 368 -15.48 45.97 1.20
C GLN A 368 -14.60 47.21 1.43
N ALA A 369 -15.01 48.08 2.35
CA ALA A 369 -14.24 49.27 2.70
C ALA A 369 -12.83 48.91 3.20
N GLY A 370 -12.71 47.86 4.02
CA GLY A 370 -11.43 47.33 4.49
C GLY A 370 -10.54 46.84 3.34
N MET A 371 -11.08 46.04 2.41
CA MET A 371 -10.29 45.59 1.25
C MET A 371 -9.87 46.74 0.34
N ARG A 372 -10.75 47.74 0.14
CA ARG A 372 -10.44 48.91 -0.68
C ARG A 372 -9.31 49.74 -0.09
N LEU A 373 -9.32 49.96 1.23
CA LEU A 373 -8.26 50.68 1.93
C LEU A 373 -6.95 49.87 1.88
N ALA A 374 -7.02 48.57 2.18
CA ALA A 374 -5.87 47.68 2.14
C ALA A 374 -5.23 47.58 0.75
N ALA A 375 -6.02 47.54 -0.32
CA ALA A 375 -5.53 47.53 -1.70
C ALA A 375 -4.81 48.83 -2.10
N GLY A 376 -5.16 49.96 -1.49
CA GLY A 376 -4.46 51.22 -1.69
C GLY A 376 -3.13 51.30 -0.94
N GLU A 377 -3.04 50.71 0.26
CA GLU A 377 -1.84 50.75 1.10
C GLU A 377 -0.84 49.61 0.80
N HIS A 378 -1.36 48.44 0.41
CA HIS A 378 -0.59 47.22 0.15
C HIS A 378 -1.03 46.59 -1.19
N PRO A 379 -0.79 47.27 -2.32
CA PRO A 379 -1.29 46.84 -3.64
C PRO A 379 -0.67 45.53 -4.13
N ASP A 380 0.47 45.13 -3.58
CA ASP A 380 1.30 43.97 -3.90
C ASP A 380 1.11 42.79 -2.91
N ALA A 381 0.28 42.94 -1.87
CA ALA A 381 0.06 41.91 -0.86
C ALA A 381 -0.67 40.66 -1.39
N LEU A 382 -0.58 39.56 -0.62
CA LEU A 382 -1.45 38.39 -0.78
C LEU A 382 -2.76 38.63 -0.01
N PHE A 383 -3.89 38.66 -0.74
CA PHE A 383 -5.20 38.87 -0.13
C PHE A 383 -5.88 37.53 0.17
N VAL A 384 -6.30 37.33 1.42
CA VAL A 384 -6.80 36.04 1.93
C VAL A 384 -8.19 36.24 2.51
N ILE A 385 -9.20 35.76 1.79
CA ILE A 385 -10.62 35.94 2.11
C ILE A 385 -11.20 34.62 2.60
N GLY A 386 -11.44 34.52 3.90
CA GLY A 386 -11.95 33.29 4.53
C GLY A 386 -13.42 33.34 4.93
N ASN A 387 -14.07 34.50 4.95
CA ASN A 387 -15.43 34.63 5.45
C ASN A 387 -16.33 35.51 4.57
N ALA A 388 -15.96 36.77 4.37
CA ALA A 388 -16.86 37.77 3.80
C ALA A 388 -16.90 37.71 2.26
N PRO A 389 -18.02 37.26 1.63
CA PRO A 389 -18.13 37.26 0.17
C PRO A 389 -18.08 38.68 -0.41
N THR A 390 -18.52 39.69 0.35
CA THR A 390 -18.44 41.09 -0.07
C THR A 390 -17.00 41.59 -0.15
N ALA A 391 -16.08 41.10 0.68
CA ALA A 391 -14.65 41.40 0.55
C ALA A 391 -14.10 40.87 -0.79
N LEU A 392 -14.45 39.63 -1.14
CA LEU A 392 -14.00 39.02 -2.39
C LEU A 392 -14.59 39.72 -3.63
N LEU A 393 -15.85 40.15 -3.55
CA LEU A 393 -16.48 40.96 -4.60
C LEU A 393 -15.78 42.30 -4.83
N GLU A 394 -15.31 42.95 -3.76
CA GLU A 394 -14.54 44.19 -3.88
C GLU A 394 -13.22 43.96 -4.61
N LEU A 395 -12.45 42.95 -4.21
CA LEU A 395 -11.18 42.62 -4.85
C LEU A 395 -11.37 42.28 -6.34
N ALA A 396 -12.40 41.49 -6.66
CA ALA A 396 -12.76 41.21 -8.05
C ALA A 396 -13.09 42.49 -8.84
N SER A 397 -13.80 43.44 -8.23
CA SER A 397 -14.09 44.73 -8.87
C SER A 397 -12.83 45.58 -9.05
N LEU A 398 -11.87 45.54 -8.13
CA LEU A 398 -10.62 46.29 -8.23
C LEU A 398 -9.72 45.71 -9.33
N LEU A 399 -9.59 44.38 -9.39
CA LEU A 399 -8.87 43.68 -10.46
C LEU A 399 -9.46 44.02 -11.85
N GLN A 400 -10.79 43.95 -11.98
CA GLN A 400 -11.47 44.23 -13.24
C GLN A 400 -11.31 45.68 -13.73
N ARG A 401 -11.21 46.65 -12.80
CA ARG A 401 -11.04 48.08 -13.13
C ARG A 401 -9.61 48.44 -13.55
N GLY A 402 -8.63 47.57 -13.27
CA GLY A 402 -7.22 47.81 -13.51
C GLY A 402 -6.56 48.72 -12.47
N GLY A 403 -5.22 48.71 -12.42
CA GLY A 403 -4.43 49.49 -11.45
C GLY A 403 -4.24 48.83 -10.09
N PHE A 404 -4.73 47.60 -9.91
CA PHE A 404 -4.51 46.76 -8.73
C PHE A 404 -3.91 45.42 -9.18
N ALA A 405 -2.71 45.09 -8.70
CA ALA A 405 -1.95 43.91 -9.12
C ALA A 405 -1.32 43.21 -7.90
N PRO A 406 -2.15 42.51 -7.09
CA PRO A 406 -1.67 41.83 -5.89
C PRO A 406 -0.82 40.61 -6.23
N MET A 407 -0.01 40.16 -5.28
CA MET A 407 0.69 38.87 -5.32
C MET A 407 -0.27 37.70 -5.60
N GLY A 408 -1.51 37.81 -5.10
CA GLY A 408 -2.58 36.89 -5.43
C GLY A 408 -3.80 37.07 -4.54
N VAL A 409 -4.83 36.25 -4.81
CA VAL A 409 -6.05 36.22 -4.00
C VAL A 409 -6.46 34.79 -3.66
N ILE A 410 -6.58 34.49 -2.37
CA ILE A 410 -7.20 33.27 -1.85
C ILE A 410 -8.66 33.57 -1.55
N GLY A 411 -9.58 32.97 -2.30
CA GLY A 411 -11.02 33.14 -2.18
C GLY A 411 -11.71 31.91 -1.60
N ALA A 412 -11.78 31.81 -0.29
CA ALA A 412 -12.52 30.76 0.41
C ALA A 412 -13.63 31.29 1.35
N PRO A 413 -14.46 32.29 0.97
CA PRO A 413 -15.60 32.68 1.79
C PRO A 413 -16.61 31.53 1.92
N VAL A 414 -17.28 31.46 3.06
CA VAL A 414 -18.29 30.45 3.40
C VAL A 414 -19.64 31.09 3.65
N GLY A 415 -20.71 30.41 3.25
CA GLY A 415 -22.08 30.88 3.49
C GLY A 415 -23.03 30.62 2.33
N PHE A 416 -24.22 31.22 2.44
CA PHE A 416 -25.35 30.92 1.56
C PHE A 416 -25.75 32.06 0.62
N VAL A 417 -25.30 33.29 0.90
CA VAL A 417 -25.67 34.49 0.15
C VAL A 417 -24.43 35.08 -0.52
N ASN A 418 -24.48 35.28 -1.84
CA ASN A 418 -23.41 35.88 -2.66
C ASN A 418 -22.05 35.16 -2.63
N VAL A 419 -21.94 33.98 -2.02
CA VAL A 419 -20.67 33.24 -1.86
C VAL A 419 -20.20 32.65 -3.18
N VAL A 420 -21.06 31.92 -3.87
CA VAL A 420 -20.73 31.28 -5.16
C VAL A 420 -20.42 32.34 -6.21
N GLU A 421 -21.25 33.39 -6.25
CA GLU A 421 -21.12 34.51 -7.17
C GLU A 421 -19.82 35.28 -6.94
N SER A 422 -19.41 35.48 -5.68
CA SER A 422 -18.16 36.18 -5.37
C SER A 422 -16.93 35.45 -5.90
N LYS A 423 -16.92 34.11 -5.81
CA LYS A 423 -15.85 33.23 -6.29
C LYS A 423 -15.79 33.21 -7.82
N HIS A 424 -16.96 33.13 -8.48
CA HIS A 424 -17.03 33.18 -9.95
C HIS A 424 -16.54 34.53 -10.49
N ARG A 425 -16.91 35.64 -9.85
CA ARG A 425 -16.42 36.97 -10.24
C ARG A 425 -14.93 37.13 -10.05
N LEU A 426 -14.35 36.59 -8.98
CA LEU A 426 -12.89 36.57 -8.81
C LEU A 426 -12.23 35.83 -9.98
N LYS A 427 -12.68 34.61 -10.30
CA LYS A 427 -12.13 33.82 -11.42
C LYS A 427 -12.18 34.58 -12.74
N ALA A 428 -13.29 35.27 -13.02
CA ALA A 428 -13.44 36.05 -14.24
C ALA A 428 -12.55 37.30 -14.27
N ALA A 429 -12.35 37.97 -13.12
CA ALA A 429 -11.58 39.21 -13.02
C ALA A 429 -10.07 39.01 -12.83
N ALA A 430 -9.63 37.80 -12.48
CA ALA A 430 -8.25 37.52 -12.07
C ALA A 430 -7.20 37.86 -13.14
N GLY A 431 -7.50 37.65 -14.42
CA GLY A 431 -6.53 37.88 -15.50
C GLY A 431 -5.24 37.09 -15.25
N ALA A 432 -4.12 37.81 -15.08
CA ALA A 432 -2.81 37.22 -14.75
C ALA A 432 -2.55 37.06 -13.24
N THR A 433 -3.39 37.63 -12.38
CA THR A 433 -3.25 37.54 -10.93
C THR A 433 -3.48 36.09 -10.47
N PRO A 434 -2.54 35.47 -9.74
CA PRO A 434 -2.72 34.12 -9.21
C PRO A 434 -3.89 34.06 -8.23
N ILE A 435 -4.75 33.06 -8.36
CA ILE A 435 -5.86 32.82 -7.43
C ILE A 435 -5.92 31.37 -6.96
N ALA A 436 -6.49 31.15 -5.77
CA ALA A 436 -6.92 29.86 -5.28
C ALA A 436 -8.31 30.00 -4.65
N VAL A 437 -9.25 29.15 -5.03
CA VAL A 437 -10.67 29.27 -4.70
C VAL A 437 -11.21 27.90 -4.29
N ILE A 438 -12.03 27.88 -3.26
CA ILE A 438 -12.88 26.72 -2.93
C ILE A 438 -14.23 26.95 -3.58
N GLU A 439 -14.58 26.20 -4.62
CA GLU A 439 -15.83 26.37 -5.33
C GLU A 439 -17.07 26.06 -4.46
N GLY A 440 -18.24 26.49 -4.93
CA GLY A 440 -19.49 26.32 -4.20
C GLY A 440 -19.60 27.18 -2.94
N ARG A 441 -20.33 26.68 -1.93
CA ARG A 441 -20.64 27.40 -0.68
C ARG A 441 -19.67 27.13 0.46
N LYS A 442 -18.88 26.06 0.35
CA LYS A 442 -17.88 25.68 1.35
C LYS A 442 -16.69 26.64 1.32
N GLY A 443 -15.99 26.73 2.44
CA GLY A 443 -14.93 27.71 2.67
C GLY A 443 -14.71 27.86 4.17
N GLY A 444 -14.15 28.99 4.57
CA GLY A 444 -13.99 29.34 5.96
C GLY A 444 -12.59 29.86 6.26
N SER A 445 -12.47 30.55 7.39
CA SER A 445 -11.20 31.13 7.82
C SER A 445 -10.09 30.08 7.99
N ALA A 446 -10.43 28.90 8.48
CA ALA A 446 -9.49 27.79 8.62
C ALA A 446 -8.95 27.31 7.26
N ILE A 447 -9.82 27.16 6.26
CA ILE A 447 -9.41 26.74 4.92
C ILE A 447 -8.52 27.81 4.27
N ALA A 448 -8.93 29.08 4.34
CA ALA A 448 -8.16 30.19 3.77
C ALA A 448 -6.76 30.29 4.39
N ALA A 449 -6.66 30.20 5.73
CA ALA A 449 -5.38 30.20 6.43
C ALA A 449 -4.53 28.97 6.09
N THR A 450 -5.15 27.80 5.98
CA THR A 450 -4.46 26.56 5.63
C THR A 450 -3.85 26.59 4.23
N ILE A 451 -4.48 27.25 3.25
CA ILE A 451 -3.91 27.41 1.90
C ILE A 451 -2.61 28.24 1.95
N VAL A 452 -2.58 29.29 2.78
CA VAL A 452 -1.34 30.05 3.03
C VAL A 452 -0.31 29.17 3.74
N ASN A 453 -0.72 28.39 4.75
CA ASN A 453 0.17 27.49 5.46
C ASN A 453 0.76 26.41 4.54
N ALA A 454 0.00 25.94 3.55
CA ALA A 454 0.49 25.01 2.53
C ALA A 454 1.56 25.67 1.64
N ALA A 455 1.40 26.94 1.29
CA ALA A 455 2.44 27.69 0.60
C ALA A 455 3.70 27.83 1.47
N PHE A 456 3.58 28.10 2.77
CA PHE A 456 4.74 28.13 3.67
C PHE A 456 5.46 26.78 3.79
N SER A 457 4.77 25.66 3.62
CA SER A 457 5.32 24.31 3.77
C SER A 457 5.51 23.56 2.46
N LEU A 458 5.57 24.24 1.31
CA LEU A 458 5.67 23.57 0.02
C LEU A 458 6.94 22.69 -0.11
N ASP A 459 8.06 23.09 0.51
CA ASP A 459 9.28 22.27 0.55
C ASP A 459 9.06 20.91 1.22
N GLU A 460 8.14 20.82 2.19
CA GLU A 460 7.77 19.56 2.84
C GLU A 460 7.07 18.62 1.84
N ALA A 461 6.31 19.16 0.88
CA ALA A 461 5.66 18.39 -0.16
C ALA A 461 6.69 17.70 -1.07
N GLU A 462 7.74 18.41 -1.46
CA GLU A 462 8.81 17.88 -2.31
C GLU A 462 9.58 16.76 -1.61
N ALA A 463 9.79 16.88 -0.29
CA ALA A 463 10.39 15.83 0.52
C ALA A 463 9.48 14.60 0.73
N MET A 464 8.16 14.81 0.84
CA MET A 464 7.18 13.73 1.01
C MET A 464 6.83 13.01 -0.30
N ASN A 465 7.14 13.60 -1.45
CA ASN A 465 6.88 13.07 -2.79
C ASN A 465 5.46 12.49 -3.01
N PRO A 466 4.38 13.25 -2.72
CA PRO A 466 3.00 12.78 -2.82
C PRO A 466 2.55 12.48 -4.27
N GLY A 467 3.38 12.77 -5.27
CA GLY A 467 3.11 12.54 -6.70
C GLY A 467 3.52 11.16 -7.24
N CYS A 468 4.20 10.31 -6.46
CA CYS A 468 4.70 9.01 -6.94
C CYS A 468 3.69 7.85 -6.87
N HIS A 469 2.40 8.15 -6.74
CA HIS A 469 1.32 7.17 -6.89
C HIS A 469 0.67 7.38 -8.25
N VAL A 470 1.31 6.85 -9.30
CA VAL A 470 0.72 6.62 -10.63
C VAL A 470 0.76 5.14 -10.91
#